data_AF-A0A0E9Q9X0-F1
#
_entry.id   AF-A0A0E9Q9X0-F1
#
_cell.length_a   1.000
_cell.length_b   1.000
_cell.length_c   1.000
_cell.angle_alpha   90.00
_cell.angle_beta   90.00
_cell.angle_gamma   90.00
#
_symmetry.space_group_name_H-M   'P 1'
#
loop_
_entity.id
_entity.type
_entity.pdbx_description
1 polymer ?
#
loop_
_entity_poly.entity_id
_entity_poly.type
_entity_poly.pdbx_seq_one_letter_code
_entity_poly.pdbx_strand_id
1 'polypeptide(L)' 'MSGDAVQIPDDRAFINFKNECNSEEGWNSNCNKSGITIWIQILRRGESIA' A
#
# COMPACT_ATOMS: atom_id res chain seq x y z
N MET A 1 -9.92 -14.08 -15.28
CA MET A 1 -10.03 -13.88 -13.83
C MET A 1 -11.37 -13.21 -13.59
N SER A 2 -12.33 -13.95 -13.05
CA SER A 2 -13.61 -13.39 -12.63
C SER A 2 -13.32 -12.38 -11.53
N GLY A 3 -13.45 -11.08 -11.81
CA GLY A 3 -13.38 -10.08 -10.77
C GLY A 3 -14.53 -10.36 -9.81
N ASP A 4 -14.20 -10.82 -8.60
CA ASP A 4 -15.16 -11.06 -7.55
C ASP A 4 -16.00 -9.79 -7.35
N ALA A 5 -17.28 -9.97 -6.99
CA ALA A 5 -18.24 -8.88 -6.82
C ALA A 5 -17.65 -7.75 -5.96
N VAL A 6 -18.17 -6.52 -6.07
CA VAL A 6 -17.75 -5.41 -5.21
C VAL A 6 -17.86 -5.83 -3.74
N GLN A 7 -16.76 -5.74 -3.00
CA GLN A 7 -16.68 -6.12 -1.60
C GLN A 7 -16.77 -4.87 -0.70
N ILE A 8 -17.50 -5.00 0.41
CA ILE A 8 -17.44 -4.04 1.51
C ILE A 8 -16.26 -4.45 2.41
N PRO A 9 -15.30 -3.56 2.70
CA PRO A 9 -14.16 -3.88 3.57
C PRO A 9 -14.61 -4.34 4.96
N ASP A 10 -14.03 -5.44 5.44
CA ASP A 10 -14.21 -5.95 6.79
C ASP A 10 -13.08 -5.47 7.72
N ASP A 11 -13.11 -5.89 8.99
CA ASP A 11 -12.09 -5.53 9.97
C ASP A 11 -10.66 -5.92 9.54
N ARG A 12 -10.51 -7.04 8.83
CA ARG A 12 -9.19 -7.49 8.34
C ARG A 12 -8.66 -6.55 7.28
N ALA A 13 -9.51 -6.11 6.35
CA ALA A 13 -9.13 -5.12 5.34
C ALA A 13 -8.63 -3.82 5.99
N PHE A 14 -9.30 -3.34 7.05
CA PHE A 14 -8.87 -2.15 7.78
C PHE A 14 -7.57 -2.35 8.57
N ILE A 15 -7.40 -3.51 9.22
CA ILE A 15 -6.17 -3.84 9.95
C ILE A 15 -4.98 -3.91 8.98
N ASN A 16 -5.15 -4.57 7.84
CA ASN A 16 -4.10 -4.70 6.83
C ASN A 16 -3.71 -3.34 6.26
N PHE A 17 -4.68 -2.51 5.86
CA PHE A 17 -4.42 -1.17 5.36
C PHE A 17 -3.68 -0.29 6.39
N LYS A 18 -4.07 -0.39 7.68
CA LYS A 18 -3.35 0.31 8.75
C LYS A 18 -1.90 -0.18 8.86
N ASN A 19 -1.67 -1.49 8.77
CA ASN A 19 -0.32 -2.05 8.85
C ASN A 19 0.54 -1.59 7.66
N GLU A 20 -0.04 -1.55 6.45
CA GLU A 20 0.62 -1.01 5.25
C GLU A 20 1.02 0.47 5.43
N CYS A 21 0.13 1.32 5.95
CA CYS A 21 0.46 2.73 6.21
C CYS A 21 1.58 2.94 7.24
N ASN A 22 1.76 1.99 8.17
CA ASN A 22 2.80 2.07 9.20
C ASN A 22 4.10 1.35 8.78
N SER A 23 4.13 0.71 7.61
CA SER A 23 5.30 0.01 7.10
C SER A 23 6.15 0.94 6.22
N GLU A 24 7.43 1.04 6.53
CA GLU A 24 8.42 1.67 5.65
C GLU A 24 9.04 0.66 4.66
N GLU A 25 8.83 -0.65 4.88
CA GLU A 25 9.42 -1.70 4.06
C GLU A 25 8.88 -1.67 2.62
N GLY A 26 9.79 -1.66 1.64
CA GLY A 26 9.44 -1.61 0.21
C GLY A 26 9.06 -0.23 -0.31
N TRP A 27 8.95 0.78 0.55
CA TRP A 27 8.66 2.17 0.16
C TRP A 27 9.95 2.99 0.01
N ASN A 28 9.98 3.87 -0.99
CA ASN A 28 11.08 4.80 -1.22
C ASN A 28 10.56 6.24 -1.06
N SER A 29 11.22 7.06 -0.24
CA SER A 29 10.88 8.47 -0.09
C SER A 29 11.59 9.32 -1.15
N ASN A 30 10.84 9.90 -2.10
CA ASN A 30 11.43 10.70 -3.19
C ASN A 30 11.30 12.22 -2.98
N CYS A 31 10.54 12.66 -1.97
CA CYS A 31 10.36 14.07 -1.66
C CYS A 31 10.02 14.25 -0.19
N ASN A 32 10.72 15.15 0.50
CA ASN A 32 10.33 15.67 1.80
C ASN A 32 10.39 17.20 1.76
N LYS A 33 9.25 17.86 1.94
CA LYS A 33 9.15 19.33 1.94
C LYS A 33 8.14 19.78 2.98
N SER A 34 8.53 20.72 3.84
CA SER A 34 7.67 21.31 4.87
C SER A 34 6.99 20.29 5.78
N GLY A 35 7.68 19.20 6.12
CA GLY A 35 7.14 18.12 6.95
C GLY A 35 6.24 17.12 6.20
N ILE A 36 6.08 17.26 4.89
CA ILE A 36 5.32 16.34 4.04
C ILE A 36 6.31 15.43 3.31
N THR A 37 6.12 14.11 3.45
CA THR A 37 6.93 13.10 2.75
C THR A 37 6.08 12.32 1.76
N ILE A 38 6.58 12.16 0.53
CA ILE A 38 5.96 11.33 -0.51
C ILE A 38 6.72 10.01 -0.59
N TRP A 39 6.00 8.91 -0.39
CA TRP A 39 6.50 7.54 -0.47
C TRP A 39 5.98 6.87 -1.74
N ILE A 40 6.86 6.14 -2.43
CA ILE A 40 6.54 5.40 -3.64
C ILE A 40 7.05 3.97 -3.51
N GLN A 41 6.18 3.00 -3.71
CA GLN A 41 6.55 1.60 -3.85
C GLN A 41 6.81 1.31 -5.33
N ILE A 42 8.06 1.03 -5.69
CA ILE A 42 8.42 0.69 -7.07
C ILE A 42 8.18 -0.81 -7.22
N LEU A 43 7.05 -1.17 -7.84
CA LEU A 43 6.78 -2.56 -8.18
C LEU A 43 7.73 -3.02 -9.28
N ARG A 44 8.57 -4.02 -8.98
CA ARG A 44 9.29 -4.74 -10.03
C ARG A 44 8.25 -5.55 -10.81
N ARG A 45 8.28 -5.43 -12.14
CA ARG A 45 7.38 -6.16 -13.03
C ARG A 45 7.42 -7.66 -12.68
N GLY A 46 6.34 -8.18 -12.10
CA GLY A 46 6.20 -9.59 -11.74
C GLY A 46 5.96 -9.87 -10.25
N GLU A 47 6.13 -8.88 -9.37
CA GLU A 47 5.78 -9.03 -7.94
C GLU A 47 4.36 -8.51 -7.72
N SER A 48 3.41 -9.40 -7.44
CA SER A 48 2.11 -9.00 -6.92
C SER A 48 2.24 -8.68 -5.44
N ILE A 49 1.75 -7.52 -5.03
CA ILE A 49 1.52 -7.19 -3.63
C ILE A 49 0.42 -8.15 -3.15
N ALA A 50 0.77 -9.05 -2.23
CA ALA A 50 -0.11 -10.08 -1.67
C ALA A 50 -0.93 -9.55 -0.50
#